data_AF-A0A743TYI5-F1
#
_entry.id   AF-A0A743TYI5-F1
#
_cell.length_a   1.000
_cell.length_b   1.000
_cell.length_c   1.000
_cell.angle_alpha   90.00
_cell.angle_beta   90.00
_cell.angle_gamma   90.00
#
_symmetry.space_group_name_H-M   'P 1'
#
loop_
_entity.id
_entity.type
_entity.pdbx_description
1 polymer ?
#
loop_
_entity_poly.entity_id
_entity_poly.type
_entity_poly.pdbx_seq_one_letter_code
_entity_poly.pdbx_strand_id
1 'polypeptide(L)' 'MKVNKKQLAEIFGRDVRTITTWQSQGLPIISGGGKGVEAVFDSAEVIDWYTERDAAIENEKLRKEV' A
#
# COMPACT_ATOMS: atom_id res chain seq x y z
N MET A 1 8.47 9.81 -5.02
CA MET A 1 7.60 10.74 -5.79
C MET A 1 6.30 10.88 -5.03
N LYS A 2 5.80 12.10 -4.81
CA LYS A 2 4.54 12.29 -4.06
C LYS A 2 3.34 12.00 -4.96
N VAL A 3 2.48 11.09 -4.51
CA VAL A 3 1.30 10.65 -5.26
C VAL A 3 0.06 10.63 -4.37
N ASN A 4 -1.11 10.84 -4.96
CA ASN A 4 -2.38 10.62 -4.28
C ASN A 4 -2.85 9.17 -4.45
N LYS A 5 -3.98 8.83 -3.81
CA LYS A 5 -4.53 7.47 -3.82
C LYS A 5 -4.86 6.94 -5.23
N LYS A 6 -5.35 7.81 -6.13
CA LYS A 6 -5.71 7.40 -7.50
C LYS A 6 -4.46 7.10 -8.32
N GLN A 7 -3.49 7.99 -8.27
CA GLN A 7 -2.19 7.79 -8.94
C GLN A 7 -1.48 6.55 -8.43
N LEU A 8 -1.54 6.30 -7.11
CA LEU A 8 -0.97 5.09 -6.54
C LEU A 8 -1.69 3.83 -7.07
N ALA A 9 -3.02 3.86 -7.19
CA ALA A 9 -3.78 2.76 -7.78
C ALA A 9 -3.38 2.50 -9.24
N GLU A 10 -3.17 3.56 -10.03
CA GLU A 10 -2.68 3.47 -11.42
C GLU A 10 -1.27 2.87 -11.50
N ILE A 11 -0.32 3.31 -10.66
CA ILE A 11 1.05 2.81 -10.61
C ILE A 11 1.07 1.29 -10.35
N PHE A 12 0.24 0.83 -9.42
CA PHE A 12 0.17 -0.58 -9.05
C PHE A 12 -0.78 -1.40 -9.96
N GLY A 13 -1.50 -0.76 -10.88
CA GLY A 13 -2.52 -1.42 -11.70
C GLY A 13 -3.64 -2.04 -10.88
N ARG A 14 -4.03 -1.42 -9.76
CA ARG A 14 -5.04 -1.92 -8.81
C ARG A 14 -6.20 -0.96 -8.67
N ASP A 15 -7.25 -1.43 -8.00
CA ASP A 15 -8.39 -0.60 -7.63
C ASP A 15 -8.04 0.35 -6.48
N VAL A 16 -8.64 1.54 -6.45
CA VAL A 16 -8.46 2.54 -5.38
C VAL A 16 -8.87 1.99 -4.00
N ARG A 17 -9.84 1.06 -3.96
CA ARG A 17 -10.23 0.34 -2.74
C ARG A 17 -9.11 -0.55 -2.23
N THR A 18 -8.31 -1.18 -3.11
CA THR A 18 -7.13 -1.95 -2.71
C THR A 18 -6.13 -1.08 -1.96
N ILE A 19 -5.88 0.15 -2.44
CA ILE A 19 -5.02 1.10 -1.73
C ILE A 19 -5.61 1.47 -0.37
N THR A 20 -6.93 1.60 -0.26
CA THR A 20 -7.60 1.85 1.04
C THR A 20 -7.41 0.67 2.01
N THR A 21 -7.49 -0.56 1.53
CA THR A 21 -7.17 -1.74 2.34
C THR A 21 -5.71 -1.73 2.80
N TRP A 22 -4.77 -1.35 1.93
CA TRP A 22 -3.35 -1.25 2.28
C TRP A 22 -3.11 -0.20 3.37
N GLN A 23 -3.81 0.92 3.35
CA GLN A 23 -3.78 1.89 4.45
C GLN A 23 -4.17 1.26 5.79
N SER A 24 -5.24 0.48 5.83
CA SER A 24 -5.64 -0.26 7.03
C SER A 24 -4.62 -1.33 7.47
N GLN A 25 -3.72 -1.75 6.56
CA GLN A 25 -2.63 -2.69 6.83
C GLN A 25 -1.32 -1.99 7.20
N GLY A 26 -1.29 -0.66 7.27
CA GLY A 26 -0.09 0.10 7.66
C GLY A 26 0.72 0.68 6.50
N LEU A 27 0.14 0.84 5.31
CA LEU A 27 0.78 1.57 4.20
C LEU A 27 1.27 2.97 4.65
N PRO A 28 2.53 3.35 4.41
CA PRO A 28 3.07 4.65 4.79
C PRO A 28 2.31 5.81 4.13
N ILE A 29 1.93 6.82 4.93
CA ILE A 29 1.22 8.02 4.47
C ILE A 29 2.03 9.24 4.95
N ILE A 30 2.33 10.16 4.04
CA ILE A 30 3.02 11.41 4.37
C ILE A 30 2.06 12.37 5.07
N SER A 31 0.85 12.51 4.53
CA SER A 31 -0.15 13.45 5.04
C SER A 31 -1.56 13.11 4.55
N GLY A 32 -2.57 13.57 5.29
CA GLY A 32 -3.98 13.33 4.98
C GLY A 32 -4.46 11.98 5.50
N GLY A 33 -5.47 11.38 4.84
CA GLY A 33 -6.04 10.08 5.25
C GLY A 33 -7.21 10.18 6.22
N GLY A 34 -7.54 11.38 6.71
CA GLY A 34 -8.76 11.67 7.46
C GLY A 34 -9.98 11.92 6.56
N LYS A 35 -11.17 11.96 7.16
CA LYS A 35 -12.44 12.20 6.44
C LYS A 35 -12.38 13.54 5.69
N GLY A 36 -12.44 13.49 4.36
CA GLY A 36 -12.46 14.68 3.49
C GLY A 36 -11.08 15.25 3.13
N VAL A 37 -9.98 14.63 3.56
CA VAL A 37 -8.61 15.08 3.21
C VAL A 37 -7.93 14.04 2.32
N GLU A 38 -7.44 14.48 1.16
CA GLU A 38 -6.72 13.59 0.24
C GLU A 38 -5.43 13.07 0.87
N ALA A 39 -5.22 11.75 0.78
CA ALA A 39 -4.01 11.12 1.27
C ALA A 39 -2.87 11.26 0.26
N VAL A 40 -1.70 11.64 0.76
CA VAL A 40 -0.46 11.77 -0.01
C VAL A 40 0.54 10.72 0.47
N PHE A 41 1.16 10.05 -0.50
CA PHE A 41 2.09 8.95 -0.30
C PHE A 41 3.44 9.28 -0.93
N ASP A 42 4.55 8.79 -0.36
CA ASP A 42 5.78 8.66 -1.12
C ASP A 42 5.76 7.33 -1.87
N SER A 43 5.85 7.38 -3.19
CA SER A 43 5.93 6.18 -4.01
C SER A 43 7.09 5.27 -3.61
N ALA A 44 8.21 5.82 -3.15
CA ALA A 44 9.38 5.02 -2.74
C ALA A 44 9.07 4.21 -1.48
N GLU A 45 8.59 4.87 -0.42
CA GLU A 45 8.21 4.20 0.84
C GLU A 45 7.08 3.18 0.64
N VAL A 46 6.14 3.47 -0.27
CA VAL A 46 5.07 2.52 -0.60
C VAL A 46 5.63 1.27 -1.31
N ILE A 47 6.59 1.42 -2.22
CA ILE A 47 7.21 0.29 -2.90
C ILE A 47 7.95 -0.58 -1.88
N ASP A 48 8.75 0.02 -1.00
CA ASP A 48 9.49 -0.71 0.03
C ASP A 48 8.53 -1.51 0.92
N TRP A 49 7.49 -0.86 1.45
CA TRP A 49 6.45 -1.51 2.24
C TRP A 49 5.75 -2.65 1.49
N TYR A 50 5.44 -2.45 0.21
CA TYR A 50 4.78 -3.46 -0.62
C TYR A 50 5.67 -4.71 -0.79
N THR A 51 6.97 -4.53 -1.02
CA THR A 51 7.91 -5.65 -1.18
C THR A 51 8.06 -6.48 0.10
N GLU A 52 8.10 -5.82 1.26
CA GLU A 52 8.16 -6.50 2.56
C GLU A 52 6.88 -7.31 2.83
N ARG A 53 5.71 -6.72 2.53
CA ARG A 53 4.43 -7.38 2.71
C ARG A 53 4.30 -8.63 1.82
N ASP A 54 4.67 -8.53 0.55
CA ASP A 54 4.58 -9.67 -0.37
C ASP A 54 5.51 -10.81 0.08
N ALA A 55 6.72 -10.49 0.59
CA ALA A 55 7.61 -11.48 1.20
C ALA A 55 6.98 -12.15 2.44
N ALA A 56 6.27 -11.41 3.28
CA ALA A 56 5.57 -11.95 4.44
C ALA A 56 4.44 -12.93 4.03
N ILE A 57 3.67 -12.58 2.99
CA ILE A 57 2.59 -13.43 2.46
C ILE A 57 3.15 -14.74 1.90
N GLU A 58 4.21 -14.68 1.10
CA GLU A 58 4.84 -15.89 0.55
C GLU A 58 5.43 -16.78 1.65
N ASN A 59 6.08 -16.20 2.67
CA ASN A 59 6.58 -16.95 3.81
C ASN A 59 5.45 -17.63 4.61
N GLU A 60 4.28 -16.99 4.73
CA GLU A 60 3.14 -17.58 5.41
C GLU A 60 2.54 -18.75 4.62
N LYS A 61 2.51 -18.68 3.28
CA LYS A 61 2.07 -19.81 2.44
C LYS A 61 2.98 -21.02 2.63
N LEU A 62 4.30 -20.83 2.56
CA LEU A 62 5.28 -21.91 2.74
C LEU A 62 5.15 -22.61 4.10
N ARG A 63 4.83 -21.88 5.17
CA ARG A 63 4.61 -22.47 6.51
C ARG A 63 3.38 -23.36 6.62
N LYS A 64 2.36 -23.16 5.78
CA LYS A 64 1.11 -23.94 5.81
C LYS A 64 1.18 -25.22 4.97
N GLU A 65 2.19 -25.35 4.12
CA GLU A 65 2.42 -26.50 3.25
C GLU A 65 3.38 -27.55 3.83
N VAL A 66 3.99 -27.29 4.99
CA VAL A 66 4.88 -28.20 5.76
C VAL A 66 4.13 -28.78 6.94
#